data_AF-A0A0U5MP70-F1
#
_entry.id   AF-A0A0U5MP70-F1
#
_cell.length_a   1.000
_cell.length_b   1.000
_cell.length_c   1.000
_cell.angle_alpha   90.00
_cell.angle_beta   90.00
_cell.angle_gamma   90.00
#
_symmetry.space_group_name_H-M   'P 1'
#
loop_
_entity.id
_entity.type
_entity.pdbx_description
1 polymer ?
#
loop_
_entity_poly.entity_id
_entity_poly.type
_entity_poly.pdbx_seq_one_letter_code
_entity_poly.pdbx_strand_id
1 'polypeptide(L)'
;MRAIMIVIALLASIPAAASEISPIQLELAAWCGAKTTVLQRMGERFAAVECVKGAQTAYVLGEAAAPFAAQVVVDLRQENIEVSYSFMVKVMRHILDDKEWPDAQRFIEKCLNTLYVPEKKELRLGTHSISLQRNSDVMMTMIVARRPKPWHDAFDPWKD
;
A
#
# COMPACT_ATOMS: atom_id res chain seq x y z
N MET A 1 -23.04 -17.89 58.80
CA MET A 1 -22.96 -17.02 57.60
C MET A 1 -21.86 -17.56 56.70
N ARG A 2 -22.19 -18.09 55.52
CA ARG A 2 -21.20 -18.56 54.53
C ARG A 2 -21.15 -17.53 53.41
N ALA A 3 -20.07 -16.78 53.31
CA ALA A 3 -19.82 -15.88 52.19
C ALA A 3 -19.40 -16.72 50.99
N ILE A 4 -20.25 -16.75 49.97
CA ILE A 4 -19.98 -17.30 48.65
C ILE A 4 -19.01 -16.34 47.95
N MET A 5 -17.76 -16.75 47.76
CA MET A 5 -16.77 -16.01 47.00
C MET A 5 -16.89 -16.44 45.53
N ILE A 6 -17.69 -15.71 44.74
CA ILE A 6 -17.70 -15.86 43.27
C ILE A 6 -16.51 -15.05 42.76
N VAL A 7 -15.44 -15.74 42.38
CA VAL A 7 -14.37 -15.15 41.56
C VAL A 7 -14.92 -15.04 40.14
N ILE A 8 -15.49 -13.88 39.81
CA ILE A 8 -15.76 -13.52 38.43
C ILE A 8 -14.39 -13.27 37.80
N ALA A 9 -13.91 -14.25 37.02
CA ALA A 9 -12.79 -14.05 36.12
C ALA A 9 -13.20 -12.98 35.10
N LEU A 10 -12.71 -11.76 35.30
CA LEU A 10 -12.91 -10.62 34.40
C LEU A 10 -12.02 -10.82 33.15
N LEU A 11 -12.34 -11.82 32.34
CA LEU A 11 -11.77 -12.04 31.01
C LEU A 11 -12.79 -11.58 29.97
N ALA A 12 -12.97 -10.27 29.87
CA ALA A 12 -13.67 -9.57 28.78
C ALA A 12 -13.57 -8.07 29.13
N SER A 13 -13.05 -7.15 28.31
CA SER A 13 -12.90 -7.16 26.87
C SER A 13 -11.81 -6.13 26.59
N ILE A 14 -10.63 -6.55 26.14
CA ILE A 14 -9.81 -5.61 25.37
C ILE A 14 -10.64 -5.45 24.10
N PRO A 15 -11.24 -4.28 23.80
CA PRO A 15 -11.75 -4.11 22.45
C PRO A 15 -10.55 -4.44 21.57
N ALA A 16 -10.74 -5.33 20.60
CA ALA A 16 -9.84 -5.42 19.49
C ALA A 16 -9.84 -4.04 18.80
N ALA A 17 -9.12 -3.09 19.36
CA ALA A 17 -8.38 -2.10 18.62
C ALA A 17 -7.38 -2.94 17.82
N ALA A 18 -7.90 -3.64 16.81
CA ALA A 18 -7.12 -4.10 15.70
C ALA A 18 -6.32 -2.87 15.32
N SER A 19 -5.01 -2.93 15.55
CA SER A 19 -4.07 -1.87 15.26
C SER A 19 -4.51 -1.18 13.97
N GLU A 20 -4.98 0.07 14.05
CA GLU A 20 -5.41 0.82 12.87
C GLU A 20 -4.25 0.99 11.87
N ILE A 21 -3.03 0.75 12.35
CA ILE A 21 -1.77 0.79 11.65
C ILE A 21 -1.43 -0.61 11.13
N SER A 22 -1.30 -0.73 9.82
CA SER A 22 -0.86 -1.92 9.07
C SER A 22 0.66 -2.10 9.12
N PRO A 23 1.17 -3.33 8.89
CA PRO A 23 2.61 -3.58 8.79
C PRO A 23 3.33 -2.71 7.76
N ILE A 24 2.71 -2.46 6.60
CA ILE A 24 3.25 -1.57 5.56
C ILE A 24 3.42 -0.13 6.08
N GLN A 25 2.48 0.40 6.86
CA GLN A 25 2.60 1.74 7.46
C GLN A 25 3.78 1.81 8.45
N LEU A 26 3.94 0.78 9.29
CA LEU A 26 5.06 0.71 10.23
C LEU A 26 6.41 0.63 9.51
N GLU A 27 6.52 -0.21 8.48
CA GLU A 27 7.76 -0.36 7.72
C GLU A 27 8.13 0.94 7.00
N LEU A 28 7.17 1.59 6.34
CA LEU A 28 7.42 2.86 5.65
C LEU A 28 7.74 3.99 6.63
N ALA A 29 7.07 4.04 7.79
CA ALA A 29 7.39 4.98 8.86
C ALA A 29 8.84 4.81 9.33
N ALA A 30 9.29 3.57 9.58
CA ALA A 30 10.66 3.28 9.99
C ALA A 30 11.69 3.59 8.89
N TRP A 31 11.36 3.33 7.62
CA TRP A 31 12.30 3.48 6.51
C TRP A 31 12.51 4.92 6.06
N CYS A 32 11.44 5.69 5.89
CA CYS A 32 11.49 7.05 5.33
C CYS A 32 10.91 8.13 6.26
N GLY A 33 10.62 7.80 7.52
CA GLY A 33 9.97 8.72 8.46
C GLY A 33 8.53 9.03 8.07
N ALA A 34 7.84 8.12 7.37
CA ALA A 34 6.54 8.39 6.78
C ALA A 34 5.50 8.88 7.78
N LYS A 35 4.77 9.94 7.41
CA LYS A 35 3.53 10.33 8.08
C LYS A 35 2.40 9.45 7.58
N THR A 36 1.53 9.04 8.50
CA THR A 36 0.42 8.14 8.21
C THR A 36 -0.90 8.78 8.60
N THR A 37 -1.88 8.76 7.70
CA THR A 37 -3.27 9.19 7.95
C THR A 37 -4.21 8.04 7.63
N VAL A 38 -5.11 7.69 8.55
CA VAL A 38 -6.10 6.61 8.37
C VAL A 38 -7.50 7.21 8.34
N LEU A 39 -8.30 6.79 7.37
CA LEU A 39 -9.68 7.23 7.15
C LEU A 39 -10.53 6.01 6.78
N GLN A 40 -11.85 6.12 6.98
CA GLN A 40 -12.82 5.22 6.35
C GLN A 40 -13.44 5.91 5.14
N ARG A 41 -13.43 5.24 3.98
CA ARG A 41 -14.08 5.71 2.74
C ARG A 41 -14.91 4.59 2.16
N MET A 42 -16.18 4.87 1.83
CA MET A 42 -17.12 3.90 1.23
C MET A 42 -17.24 2.58 2.02
N GLY A 43 -17.11 2.62 3.35
CA GLY A 43 -17.12 1.42 4.20
C GLY A 43 -15.81 0.63 4.22
N GLU A 44 -14.78 1.10 3.51
CA GLU A 44 -13.45 0.49 3.48
C GLU A 44 -12.43 1.33 4.26
N ARG A 45 -11.42 0.65 4.80
CA ARG A 45 -10.27 1.31 5.42
C ARG A 45 -9.33 1.82 4.32
N PHE A 46 -8.98 3.10 4.44
CA PHE A 46 -8.06 3.80 3.56
C PHE A 46 -6.93 4.42 4.39
N ALA A 47 -5.68 4.19 4.01
CA ALA A 47 -4.51 4.74 4.67
C ALA A 47 -3.61 5.48 3.67
N ALA A 48 -3.35 6.77 3.91
CA ALA A 48 -2.34 7.52 3.19
C ALA A 48 -1.02 7.48 3.96
N VAL A 49 0.08 7.18 3.26
CA VAL A 49 1.44 7.08 3.80
C VAL A 49 2.34 7.97 2.96
N GLU A 50 2.84 9.05 3.56
CA GLU A 50 3.64 10.07 2.89
C GLU A 50 5.08 10.03 3.42
N CYS A 51 6.03 9.62 2.59
CA CYS A 51 7.44 9.62 2.95
C CYS A 51 7.99 11.05 3.03
N VAL A 52 8.72 11.34 4.12
CA VAL A 52 9.42 12.63 4.28
C VAL A 52 10.56 12.75 3.28
N LYS A 53 11.18 11.63 2.91
CA LYS A 53 12.23 11.55 1.88
C LYS A 53 11.60 11.28 0.51
N GLY A 54 11.68 12.25 -0.39
CA GLY A 54 11.50 12.02 -1.84
C GLY A 54 10.08 12.17 -2.41
N ALA A 55 9.15 12.89 -1.76
CA ALA A 55 7.80 13.16 -2.28
C ALA A 55 7.03 11.90 -2.75
N GLN A 56 7.20 10.79 -2.03
CA GLN A 56 6.55 9.51 -2.31
C GLN A 56 5.30 9.35 -1.45
N THR A 57 4.20 8.93 -2.05
CA THR A 57 2.95 8.70 -1.34
C THR A 57 2.39 7.34 -1.69
N ALA A 58 1.92 6.58 -0.70
CA ALA A 58 1.17 5.36 -0.89
C ALA A 58 -0.22 5.48 -0.26
N TYR A 59 -1.25 5.14 -1.01
CA TYR A 59 -2.63 5.02 -0.58
C TYR A 59 -2.97 3.54 -0.51
N VAL A 60 -3.17 3.01 0.69
CA VAL A 60 -3.38 1.59 0.97
C VAL A 60 -4.84 1.36 1.31
N LEU A 61 -5.46 0.39 0.62
CA LEU A 61 -6.84 -0.04 0.81
C LEU A 61 -6.91 -1.43 1.44
N GLY A 62 -7.90 -1.58 2.32
CA GLY A 62 -8.22 -2.84 2.99
C GLY A 62 -7.86 -2.85 4.47
N GLU A 63 -8.17 -3.96 5.11
CA GLU A 63 -7.90 -4.18 6.53
C GLU A 63 -6.41 -4.03 6.85
N ALA A 64 -6.09 -3.55 8.05
CA ALA A 64 -4.70 -3.29 8.43
C ALA A 64 -3.81 -4.53 8.33
N ALA A 65 -4.33 -5.71 8.69
CA ALA A 65 -3.60 -6.98 8.61
C ALA A 65 -3.57 -7.60 7.20
N ALA A 66 -4.47 -7.18 6.32
CA ALA A 66 -4.67 -7.79 5.01
C ALA A 66 -5.03 -6.72 3.95
N PRO A 67 -4.11 -5.78 3.65
CA PRO A 67 -4.33 -4.83 2.59
C PRO A 67 -4.48 -5.57 1.26
N PHE A 68 -5.47 -5.19 0.46
CA PHE A 68 -5.73 -5.85 -0.82
C PHE A 68 -5.39 -4.99 -2.03
N ALA A 69 -5.17 -3.68 -1.86
CA ALA A 69 -4.70 -2.82 -2.93
C ALA A 69 -3.90 -1.64 -2.41
N ALA A 70 -3.02 -1.11 -3.26
CA ALA A 70 -2.32 0.14 -2.99
C ALA A 70 -2.11 0.93 -4.29
N GLN A 71 -2.27 2.25 -4.22
CA GLN A 71 -1.80 3.20 -5.22
C GLN A 71 -0.56 3.88 -4.67
N VAL A 72 0.51 3.94 -5.46
CA VAL A 72 1.79 4.53 -5.08
C VAL A 72 2.12 5.61 -6.08
N VAL A 73 2.47 6.79 -5.61
CA VAL A 73 2.89 7.93 -6.42
C VAL A 73 4.34 8.23 -6.09
N VAL A 74 5.19 8.27 -7.11
CA VAL A 74 6.64 8.33 -6.95
C VAL A 74 7.27 9.42 -7.81
N ASP A 75 8.34 10.04 -7.28
CA ASP A 75 9.18 11.03 -7.94
C ASP A 75 10.31 10.36 -8.74
N LEU A 76 10.42 10.66 -10.03
CA LEU A 76 11.38 10.05 -10.94
C LEU A 76 12.53 10.98 -11.34
N ARG A 77 12.73 12.09 -10.62
CA ARG A 77 13.97 12.87 -10.72
C ARG A 77 15.17 12.01 -10.33
N GLN A 78 16.31 12.25 -10.97
CA GLN A 78 17.48 11.36 -10.92
C GLN A 78 17.94 11.05 -9.50
N GLU A 79 17.88 12.02 -8.60
CA GLU A 79 18.22 11.88 -7.18
C GLU A 79 17.27 10.97 -6.38
N ASN A 80 16.06 10.71 -6.90
CA ASN A 80 15.00 9.96 -6.23
C ASN A 80 14.76 8.57 -6.82
N ILE A 81 15.28 8.24 -8.02
CA ILE A 81 14.92 7.00 -8.74
C ILE A 81 15.13 5.73 -7.88
N GLU A 82 16.27 5.61 -7.19
CA GLU A 82 16.57 4.45 -6.35
C GLU A 82 15.62 4.33 -5.14
N VAL A 83 15.28 5.48 -4.54
CA VAL A 83 14.34 5.58 -3.43
C VAL A 83 12.93 5.22 -3.91
N SER A 84 12.50 5.74 -5.05
CA SER A 84 11.21 5.47 -5.69
C SER A 84 11.04 3.99 -6.04
N TYR A 85 12.08 3.39 -6.62
CA TYR A 85 12.12 1.95 -6.88
C TYR A 85 11.93 1.17 -5.58
N SER A 86 12.75 1.45 -4.57
CA SER A 86 12.70 0.78 -3.27
C SER A 86 11.33 0.93 -2.59
N PHE A 87 10.71 2.10 -2.72
CA PHE A 87 9.39 2.39 -2.16
C PHE A 87 8.29 1.57 -2.84
N MET A 88 8.22 1.55 -4.17
CA MET A 88 7.26 0.73 -4.92
C MET A 88 7.40 -0.76 -4.58
N VAL A 89 8.64 -1.22 -4.57
CA VAL A 89 9.04 -2.59 -4.21
C VAL A 89 8.54 -2.93 -2.80
N LYS A 90 8.83 -2.09 -1.79
CA LYS A 90 8.32 -2.29 -0.42
C LYS A 90 6.80 -2.37 -0.36
N VAL A 91 6.08 -1.44 -0.99
CA VAL A 91 4.62 -1.42 -0.97
C VAL A 91 4.04 -2.68 -1.61
N MET A 92 4.51 -3.02 -2.81
CA MET A 92 4.07 -4.19 -3.57
C MET A 92 4.18 -5.49 -2.75
N ARG A 93 5.23 -5.58 -1.94
CA ARG A 93 5.58 -6.76 -1.15
C ARG A 93 4.55 -7.13 -0.08
N HIS A 94 3.80 -6.14 0.40
CA HIS A 94 2.73 -6.35 1.37
C HIS A 94 1.40 -6.77 0.71
N ILE A 95 1.29 -6.59 -0.61
CA ILE A 95 0.06 -6.88 -1.36
C ILE A 95 0.16 -8.22 -2.08
N LEU A 96 1.31 -8.54 -2.69
CA LEU A 96 1.51 -9.76 -3.46
C LEU A 96 1.88 -10.97 -2.60
N ASP A 97 1.67 -12.16 -3.17
CA ASP A 97 2.23 -13.40 -2.67
C ASP A 97 3.75 -13.50 -2.97
N ASP A 98 4.52 -14.16 -2.09
CA ASP A 98 5.98 -14.32 -2.22
C ASP A 98 6.43 -14.91 -3.56
N LYS A 99 5.63 -15.82 -4.15
CA LYS A 99 5.94 -16.47 -5.43
C LYS A 99 5.89 -15.52 -6.63
N GLU A 100 5.13 -14.43 -6.53
CA GLU A 100 4.88 -13.49 -7.64
C GLU A 100 5.86 -12.30 -7.62
N TRP A 101 6.52 -12.11 -6.48
CA TRP A 101 7.48 -11.04 -6.23
C TRP A 101 8.55 -10.88 -7.32
N PRO A 102 9.23 -11.93 -7.81
CA PRO A 102 10.35 -11.75 -8.75
C PRO A 102 9.89 -11.18 -10.10
N ASP A 103 8.72 -11.60 -10.59
CA ASP A 103 8.17 -11.12 -11.85
C ASP A 103 7.70 -9.68 -11.74
N ALA A 104 7.07 -9.37 -10.61
CA ALA A 104 6.60 -8.05 -10.26
C ALA A 104 7.74 -7.03 -10.13
N GLN A 105 8.84 -7.42 -9.47
CA GLN A 105 10.03 -6.59 -9.32
C GLN A 105 10.68 -6.30 -10.68
N ARG A 106 10.87 -7.31 -11.53
CA ARG A 106 11.40 -7.15 -12.90
C ARG A 106 10.51 -6.25 -13.75
N PHE A 107 9.20 -6.31 -13.55
CA PHE A 107 8.26 -5.43 -14.24
C PHE A 107 8.42 -3.96 -13.85
N ILE A 108 8.60 -3.68 -12.55
CA ILE A 108 8.91 -2.32 -12.07
C ILE A 108 10.20 -1.80 -12.69
N GLU A 109 11.28 -2.60 -12.63
CA GLU A 109 12.59 -2.25 -13.20
C GLU A 109 12.48 -1.94 -14.69
N LYS A 110 11.80 -2.81 -15.44
CA LYS A 110 11.59 -2.61 -16.87
C LYS A 110 10.83 -1.31 -17.14
N CYS A 111 9.76 -1.03 -16.39
CA CYS A 111 8.96 0.17 -16.59
C CYS A 111 9.75 1.45 -16.28
N LEU A 112 10.52 1.49 -15.20
CA LEU A 112 11.38 2.63 -14.86
C LEU A 112 12.42 2.91 -15.96
N ASN A 113 12.90 1.87 -16.64
CA ASN A 113 13.88 1.96 -17.72
C ASN A 113 13.28 2.18 -19.12
N THR A 114 11.95 2.14 -19.29
CA THR A 114 11.34 2.21 -20.63
C THR A 114 10.22 3.23 -20.77
N LEU A 115 9.57 3.62 -19.67
CA LEU A 115 8.47 4.59 -19.70
C LEU A 115 9.01 6.02 -19.56
N TYR A 116 9.36 6.60 -20.69
CA TYR A 116 9.84 7.99 -20.78
C TYR A 116 8.75 9.00 -21.13
N VAL A 117 7.63 8.53 -21.69
CA VAL A 117 6.45 9.34 -22.04
C VAL A 117 5.23 8.90 -21.22
N PRO A 118 4.18 9.73 -21.09
CA PRO A 118 2.95 9.33 -20.41
C PRO A 118 2.31 8.10 -21.05
N GLU A 119 2.56 6.94 -20.45
CA GLU A 119 2.10 5.63 -20.90
C GLU A 119 1.81 4.75 -19.69
N LYS A 120 0.82 3.86 -19.84
CA LYS A 120 0.43 2.87 -18.86
C LYS A 120 0.82 1.47 -19.33
N LYS A 121 1.45 0.68 -18.45
CA LYS A 121 1.69 -0.76 -18.64
C LYS A 121 1.03 -1.53 -17.50
N GLU A 122 0.57 -2.74 -17.82
CA GLU A 122 -0.06 -3.63 -16.86
C GLU A 122 0.56 -5.02 -16.93
N LEU A 123 0.65 -5.67 -15.76
CA LEU A 123 1.06 -7.05 -15.60
C LEU A 123 0.04 -7.78 -14.74
N ARG A 124 -0.34 -8.99 -15.16
CA ARG A 124 -1.19 -9.91 -14.39
C ARG A 124 -0.34 -11.02 -13.81
N LEU A 125 -0.52 -11.30 -12.53
CA LEU A 125 0.21 -12.30 -11.76
C LEU A 125 -0.82 -13.15 -11.02
N GLY A 126 -1.29 -14.24 -11.63
CA GLY A 126 -2.35 -15.06 -11.04
C GLY A 126 -3.61 -14.26 -10.71
N THR A 127 -3.92 -14.13 -9.42
CA THR A 127 -5.06 -13.35 -8.90
C THR A 127 -4.75 -11.87 -8.68
N HIS A 128 -3.50 -11.46 -8.89
CA HIS A 128 -3.00 -10.12 -8.67
C HIS A 128 -2.80 -9.36 -9.98
N SER A 129 -2.77 -8.05 -9.87
CA SER A 129 -2.41 -7.17 -10.99
C SER A 129 -1.56 -6.00 -10.51
N ILE A 130 -0.66 -5.58 -11.38
CA ILE A 130 0.13 -4.36 -11.22
C ILE A 130 -0.06 -3.51 -12.48
N SER A 131 -0.28 -2.22 -12.27
CA SER A 131 -0.21 -1.19 -13.29
C SER A 131 0.89 -0.20 -12.94
N LEU A 132 1.69 0.21 -13.91
CA LEU A 132 2.59 1.36 -13.80
C LEU A 132 2.24 2.35 -14.89
N GLN A 133 2.01 3.60 -14.49
CA GLN A 133 1.68 4.69 -15.38
C GLN A 133 2.66 5.83 -15.17
N ARG A 134 3.33 6.24 -16.24
CA ARG A 134 4.06 7.51 -16.26
C ARG A 134 3.02 8.63 -16.35
N ASN A 135 3.01 9.52 -15.36
CA ASN A 135 2.05 10.64 -15.32
C ASN A 135 2.64 11.90 -15.93
N SER A 136 3.96 12.10 -15.75
CA SER A 136 4.73 13.22 -16.26
C SER A 136 6.21 12.83 -16.37
N ASP A 137 7.06 13.76 -16.78
CA ASP A 137 8.51 13.55 -16.87
C ASP A 137 9.19 13.28 -15.52
N VAL A 138 8.51 13.57 -14.41
CA VAL A 138 9.06 13.43 -13.06
C VAL A 138 8.17 12.62 -12.13
N MET A 139 7.03 12.11 -12.60
CA MET A 139 6.09 11.37 -11.74
C MET A 139 5.62 10.08 -12.39
N MET A 140 5.46 9.04 -11.57
CA MET A 140 4.83 7.78 -11.95
C MET A 140 3.88 7.32 -10.86
N THR A 141 2.82 6.63 -11.27
CA THR A 141 1.90 5.94 -10.38
C THR A 141 1.99 4.44 -10.59
N MET A 142 2.15 3.70 -9.51
CA MET A 142 1.92 2.26 -9.46
C MET A 142 0.55 2.00 -8.84
N ILE A 143 -0.20 1.04 -9.36
CA ILE A 143 -1.33 0.44 -8.66
C ILE A 143 -1.06 -1.06 -8.57
N VAL A 144 -1.16 -1.62 -7.38
CA VAL A 144 -1.04 -3.06 -7.12
C VAL A 144 -2.30 -3.54 -6.41
N ALA A 145 -2.88 -4.66 -6.83
CA ALA A 145 -4.13 -5.16 -6.26
C ALA A 145 -4.22 -6.69 -6.27
N ARG A 146 -4.86 -7.27 -5.25
CA ARG A 146 -5.29 -8.68 -5.14
C ARG A 146 -6.56 -8.97 -5.95
N ARG A 147 -6.63 -8.44 -7.17
CA ARG A 147 -7.75 -8.64 -8.12
C ARG A 147 -7.23 -8.55 -9.57
N PRO A 148 -7.96 -9.11 -10.55
CA PRO A 148 -7.56 -9.07 -11.96
C PRO A 148 -7.58 -7.67 -12.60
N LYS A 149 -8.20 -6.67 -11.94
CA LYS A 149 -8.18 -5.27 -12.39
C LYS A 149 -7.24 -4.46 -11.50
N PRO A 150 -6.24 -3.74 -12.08
CA PRO A 150 -5.30 -2.91 -11.32
C PRO A 150 -5.91 -1.54 -11.01
N TRP A 151 -7.18 -1.52 -10.59
CA TRP A 151 -7.91 -0.31 -10.25
C TRP A 151 -9.03 -0.65 -9.28
N HIS A 152 -9.22 0.24 -8.30
CA HIS A 152 -10.31 0.18 -7.33
C HIS A 152 -11.09 1.49 -7.38
N ASP A 153 -12.42 1.42 -7.27
CA ASP A 153 -13.30 2.60 -7.25
C ASP A 153 -12.87 3.63 -6.20
N ALA A 154 -12.38 3.17 -5.05
CA ALA A 154 -11.90 4.05 -3.98
C ALA A 154 -10.58 4.79 -4.29
N PHE A 155 -9.92 4.49 -5.42
CA PHE A 155 -8.79 5.27 -5.95
C PHE A 155 -9.21 6.24 -7.06
N ASP A 156 -10.50 6.32 -7.41
CA ASP A 156 -11.01 7.31 -8.34
C ASP A 156 -11.25 8.64 -7.61
N PRO A 157 -10.45 9.69 -7.88
CA PRO A 157 -10.59 10.97 -7.18
C PRO A 157 -11.88 11.72 -7.57
N TRP A 158 -12.65 11.22 -8.53
CA TRP A 158 -13.88 11.84 -9.04
C TRP A 158 -15.16 11.14 -8.60
N LYS A 159 -15.07 10.08 -7.78
CA LYS A 159 -16.21 9.29 -7.30
C LYS A 159 -16.76 9.72 -5.93
N ASP A 160 -16.33 10.86 -5.41
CA ASP A 160 -16.87 11.46 -4.18
C ASP A 160 -18.31 12.00 -4.40
#